data_AF-A0A4Q9XT79-F1
#
_entry.id   AF-A0A4Q9XT79-F1
#
_cell.length_a   1.000
_cell.length_b   1.000
_cell.length_c   1.000
_cell.angle_alpha   90.00
_cell.angle_beta   90.00
_cell.angle_gamma   90.00
#
_symmetry.space_group_name_H-M   'P 1'
#
loop_
_entity.id
_entity.type
_entity.pdbx_description
1 polymer ?
#
loop_
_entity_poly.entity_id
_entity_poly.type
_entity_poly.pdbx_seq_one_letter_code
_entity_poly.pdbx_strand_id
1 'polypeptide(L)'
;MLPIKGLELHPEFNGTVAAALSQSDGAALFALYMAMQNPDASAQPYVFSAPTDHHVSKPVSDYPASHLAATADDWVSSATLTSLIQQGLIDSARLWQAMHPQPLAVKNDPKHLSAEVVSNCALYTQQRLQAGTGRQAVHEDPRQLLNVLDALHQAA
;
A
#
# COMPACT_ATOMS: atom_id res chain seq x y z
N MET A 1 1.46 25.24 27.62
CA MET A 1 2.28 24.02 27.43
C MET A 1 1.61 22.92 28.23
N LEU A 2 0.73 22.15 27.61
CA LEU A 2 -0.06 21.11 28.29
C LEU A 2 0.81 19.86 28.45
N PRO A 3 0.92 19.26 29.65
CA PRO A 3 1.61 17.99 29.80
C PRO A 3 0.81 16.92 29.06
N ILE A 4 1.42 16.27 28.07
CA ILE A 4 0.82 15.13 27.37
C ILE A 4 0.80 13.97 28.36
N LYS A 5 -0.32 13.80 29.07
CA LYS A 5 -0.59 12.61 29.89
C LYS A 5 -0.54 11.39 28.97
N GLY A 6 0.45 10.52 29.17
CA GLY A 6 0.61 9.26 28.43
C GLY A 6 2.04 8.93 28.00
N LEU A 7 2.95 9.91 27.99
CA LEU A 7 4.33 9.67 27.54
C LEU A 7 5.11 8.72 28.47
N GLU A 8 4.82 8.74 29.78
CA GLU A 8 5.48 7.86 30.77
C GLU A 8 5.03 6.39 30.69
N LEU A 9 3.92 6.11 29.98
CA LEU A 9 3.44 4.74 29.78
C LEU A 9 4.14 4.04 28.61
N HIS A 10 4.84 4.79 27.74
CA HIS A 10 5.53 4.20 26.61
C HIS A 10 6.80 3.47 27.09
N PRO A 11 6.94 2.16 26.81
CA PRO A 11 8.05 1.35 27.30
C PRO A 11 9.44 1.81 26.78
N GLU A 12 9.49 2.53 25.65
CA GLU A 12 10.72 3.15 25.15
C GLU A 12 11.21 4.31 26.03
N PHE A 13 10.30 5.13 26.55
CA PHE A 13 10.64 6.33 27.32
C PHE A 13 10.81 6.05 28.82
N ASN A 14 10.28 4.93 29.31
CA ASN A 14 10.42 4.50 30.71
C ASN A 14 11.63 3.56 30.93
N GLY A 15 12.45 3.34 29.89
CA GLY A 15 13.67 2.54 29.99
C GLY A 15 13.46 1.04 30.24
N THR A 16 12.22 0.55 30.18
CA THR A 16 11.88 -0.87 30.43
C THR A 16 12.45 -1.77 29.35
N VAL A 17 12.57 -1.28 28.11
CA VAL A 17 13.23 -1.98 27.00
C VAL A 17 14.73 -2.14 27.26
N ALA A 18 15.39 -1.08 27.74
CA ALA A 18 16.82 -1.12 28.10
C ALA A 18 17.09 -2.01 29.31
N ALA A 19 16.18 -2.03 30.28
CA ALA A 19 16.24 -2.92 31.44
C ALA A 19 15.97 -4.39 31.07
N ALA A 20 15.16 -4.66 30.04
CA ALA A 20 14.96 -6.02 29.54
C ALA A 20 16.25 -6.62 28.99
N LEU A 21 17.09 -5.83 28.30
CA LEU A 21 18.38 -6.26 27.75
C LEU A 21 19.42 -6.70 28.80
N SER A 22 19.32 -6.19 30.04
CA SER A 22 20.29 -6.50 31.11
C SER A 22 19.94 -7.74 31.93
N GLN A 23 18.79 -8.36 31.70
CA GLN A 23 18.37 -9.58 32.38
C GLN A 23 18.93 -10.83 31.69
N SER A 24 19.11 -11.93 32.43
CA SER A 24 19.70 -13.18 31.92
C SER A 24 18.88 -13.85 30.81
N ASP A 25 17.55 -13.69 30.83
CA ASP A 25 16.61 -14.08 29.75
C ASP A 25 16.15 -12.87 28.91
N GLY A 26 16.96 -11.81 28.90
CA GLY A 26 16.60 -10.50 28.39
C GLY A 26 16.28 -10.43 26.91
N ALA A 27 16.83 -11.36 26.11
CA ALA A 27 16.60 -11.41 24.67
C ALA A 27 15.14 -11.68 24.30
N ALA A 28 14.45 -12.57 25.03
CA ALA A 28 13.06 -12.92 24.75
C ALA A 28 12.10 -11.79 25.14
N LEU A 29 12.33 -11.16 26.30
CA LEU A 29 11.54 -10.02 26.76
C LEU A 29 11.75 -8.80 25.87
N PHE A 30 12.99 -8.53 25.47
CA PHE A 30 13.30 -7.46 24.53
C PHE A 30 12.61 -7.67 23.17
N ALA A 31 12.69 -8.88 22.61
CA ALA A 31 12.03 -9.22 21.36
C ALA A 31 10.50 -9.05 21.44
N LEU A 32 9.89 -9.45 22.56
CA LEU A 32 8.46 -9.25 22.81
C LEU A 32 8.08 -7.76 22.89
N TYR A 33 8.86 -6.94 23.59
CA TYR A 33 8.63 -5.50 23.64
C TYR A 33 8.75 -4.84 22.26
N MET A 34 9.73 -5.25 21.46
CA MET A 34 9.89 -4.77 20.08
C MET A 34 8.73 -5.17 19.18
N ALA A 35 8.19 -6.38 19.34
CA ALA A 35 7.04 -6.88 18.59
C ALA A 35 5.75 -6.14 18.96
N MET A 36 5.53 -5.82 20.24
CA MET A 36 4.37 -5.03 20.67
C MET A 36 4.41 -3.57 20.19
N GLN A 37 5.60 -3.01 20.00
CA GLN A 37 5.78 -1.63 19.54
C GLN A 37 5.68 -1.49 18.02
N ASN A 38 6.00 -2.56 17.28
CA ASN A 38 5.92 -2.60 15.82
C ASN A 38 4.88 -3.65 15.38
N PRO A 39 3.57 -3.39 15.57
CA PRO A 39 2.51 -4.30 15.12
C PRO A 39 2.48 -4.44 13.59
N ASP A 40 2.95 -3.42 12.87
CA ASP A 40 3.00 -3.41 11.41
C ASP A 40 4.27 -4.11 10.90
N ALA A 41 4.15 -5.42 10.66
CA ALA A 41 5.19 -6.22 10.02
C ALA A 41 5.54 -5.73 8.59
N SER A 42 4.67 -4.92 7.97
CA SER A 42 4.89 -4.32 6.65
C SER A 42 5.97 -3.24 6.63
N ALA A 43 6.32 -2.67 7.79
CA ALA A 43 7.35 -1.65 7.92
C ALA A 43 8.76 -2.23 8.07
N GLN A 44 8.92 -3.55 8.18
CA GLN A 44 10.25 -4.14 8.30
C GLN A 44 11.04 -4.00 7.00
N PRO A 45 12.25 -3.41 7.02
CA PRO A 45 13.11 -3.39 5.85
C PRO A 45 13.45 -4.83 5.47
N TYR A 46 13.12 -5.21 4.24
CA TYR A 46 13.43 -6.53 3.70
C TYR A 46 14.94 -6.76 3.73
N VAL A 47 15.39 -7.63 4.63
CA VAL A 47 16.80 -8.05 4.70
C VAL A 47 16.99 -9.22 3.74
N PHE A 48 17.78 -9.03 2.69
CA PHE A 48 18.21 -10.13 1.83
C PHE A 48 19.11 -11.07 2.63
N SER A 49 18.55 -12.18 3.13
CA SER A 49 19.34 -13.35 3.55
C SER A 49 19.45 -14.33 2.38
N ALA A 50 20.62 -14.98 2.24
CA ALA A 50 20.84 -16.02 1.25
C ALA A 50 19.76 -17.12 1.33
N PRO A 51 19.33 -17.70 0.20
CA PRO A 51 18.17 -18.58 0.16
C PRO A 51 18.49 -19.87 0.92
N THR A 52 17.88 -20.00 2.09
CA THR A 52 17.55 -21.31 2.66
C THR A 52 16.15 -21.65 2.14
N ASP A 53 15.92 -22.92 1.78
CA ASP A 53 14.68 -23.46 1.18
C ASP A 53 13.46 -23.32 2.11
N HIS A 54 13.08 -22.09 2.42
CA HIS A 54 11.85 -21.74 3.08
C HIS A 54 10.90 -21.27 2.00
N HIS A 55 9.71 -21.88 1.95
CA HIS A 55 8.58 -21.42 1.15
C HIS A 55 8.40 -19.92 1.40
N VAL A 56 8.90 -19.08 0.49
CA VAL A 56 8.74 -17.63 0.55
C VAL A 56 7.28 -17.37 0.26
N SER A 57 6.48 -17.30 1.32
CA SER A 57 5.15 -16.71 1.24
C SER A 57 5.37 -15.29 0.70
N LYS A 58 4.78 -14.99 -0.46
CA LYS A 58 4.95 -13.68 -1.10
C LYS A 58 4.64 -12.60 -0.06
N PRO A 59 5.53 -11.63 0.17
CA PRO A 59 5.21 -10.53 1.07
C PRO A 59 3.94 -9.87 0.58
N VAL A 60 2.93 -9.75 1.46
CA VAL A 60 1.73 -8.96 1.20
C VAL A 60 2.20 -7.51 1.16
N SER A 61 2.49 -7.04 -0.05
CA SER A 61 2.85 -5.66 -0.30
C SER A 61 1.55 -4.89 -0.58
N ASP A 62 1.27 -3.87 0.23
CA ASP A 62 0.19 -2.92 -0.04
C ASP A 62 0.51 -2.00 -1.23
N TYR A 63 1.78 -2.00 -1.67
CA TYR A 63 2.20 -1.28 -2.86
C TYR A 63 1.95 -2.10 -4.12
N PRO A 64 1.45 -1.47 -5.20
CA PRO A 64 1.28 -2.14 -6.48
C PRO A 64 2.63 -2.66 -6.98
N ALA A 65 2.64 -3.89 -7.49
CA ALA A 65 3.84 -4.48 -8.05
C ALA A 65 4.33 -3.64 -9.24
N SER A 66 5.55 -3.12 -9.16
CA SER A 66 6.17 -2.42 -10.28
C SER A 66 6.51 -3.45 -11.37
N HIS A 67 6.05 -3.20 -12.59
CA HIS A 67 6.43 -4.03 -13.73
C HIS A 67 7.92 -3.78 -14.05
N LEU A 68 8.72 -4.86 -14.01
CA LEU A 68 10.18 -4.77 -14.23
C LEU A 68 10.56 -4.79 -15.73
N ALA A 69 9.61 -5.07 -16.60
CA ALA A 69 9.81 -5.13 -18.04
C ALA A 69 8.54 -4.67 -18.77
N ALA A 70 8.73 -4.06 -19.94
CA ALA A 70 7.64 -3.72 -20.84
C ALA A 70 7.08 -4.99 -21.50
N THR A 71 5.76 -5.10 -21.52
CA THR A 71 5.00 -6.15 -22.20
C THR A 71 4.71 -5.77 -23.65
N ALA A 72 4.24 -6.71 -24.47
CA ALA A 72 3.88 -6.44 -25.88
C ALA A 72 2.80 -5.35 -26.01
N ASP A 73 1.85 -5.32 -25.09
CA ASP A 73 0.74 -4.35 -25.09
C ASP A 73 1.22 -2.91 -24.80
N ASP A 74 2.28 -2.76 -24.01
CA ASP A 74 2.90 -1.46 -23.73
C ASP A 74 3.48 -0.82 -25.00
N TRP A 75 4.03 -1.65 -25.90
CA TRP A 75 4.56 -1.18 -27.19
C TRP A 75 3.44 -0.68 -28.11
N VAL A 76 2.30 -1.36 -28.14
CA VAL A 76 1.12 -0.93 -28.90
C VAL A 76 0.57 0.40 -28.36
N SER A 77 0.53 0.53 -27.03
CA SER A 77 0.09 1.74 -26.33
C SER A 77 1.03 2.93 -26.59
N SER A 78 2.33 2.67 -26.72
CA SER A 78 3.34 3.67 -27.10
C SER A 78 3.24 4.08 -28.57
N ALA A 79 2.99 3.14 -29.47
CA ALA A 79 2.82 3.42 -30.90
C ALA A 79 1.59 4.30 -31.18
N THR A 80 0.48 4.02 -30.49
CA THR A 80 -0.76 4.82 -30.57
C THR A 80 -0.58 6.23 -29.99
N LEU A 81 0.13 6.38 -28.87
CA LEU A 81 0.49 7.70 -28.36
C LEU A 81 1.33 8.49 -29.37
N THR A 82 2.31 7.83 -29.99
CA THR A 82 3.20 8.45 -30.98
C THR A 82 2.41 8.93 -32.20
N SER A 83 1.45 8.14 -32.69
CA SER A 83 0.63 8.53 -33.84
C SER A 83 -0.29 9.72 -33.53
N LEU A 84 -0.86 9.80 -32.33
CA LEU A 84 -1.68 10.93 -31.89
C LEU A 84 -0.86 12.23 -31.82
N ILE A 85 0.38 12.15 -31.33
CA ILE A 85 1.30 13.30 -31.28
C ILE A 85 1.68 13.74 -32.70
N GLN A 86 1.99 12.79 -33.59
CA GLN A 86 2.32 13.10 -34.99
C GLN A 86 1.16 13.77 -35.74
N GLN A 87 -0.08 13.44 -35.39
CA GLN A 87 -1.29 14.05 -35.95
C GLN A 87 -1.61 15.43 -35.33
N GLY A 88 -0.83 15.90 -34.34
CA GLY A 88 -1.05 17.17 -33.65
C GLY A 88 -2.21 17.14 -32.64
N LEU A 89 -2.77 15.96 -32.34
CA LEU A 89 -3.88 15.78 -31.42
C LEU A 89 -3.38 15.66 -29.97
N ILE A 90 -2.82 16.76 -29.46
CA ILE A 90 -2.15 16.80 -28.15
C ILE A 90 -3.11 16.48 -27.00
N ASP A 91 -4.35 16.97 -27.05
CA ASP A 91 -5.33 16.70 -26.00
C ASP A 91 -5.74 15.22 -25.98
N SER A 92 -5.89 14.62 -27.15
CA SER A 92 -6.14 13.18 -27.29
C SER A 92 -4.96 12.36 -26.80
N ALA A 93 -3.72 12.79 -27.08
CA ALA A 93 -2.52 12.12 -26.57
C ALA A 93 -2.42 12.20 -25.04
N ARG A 94 -2.76 13.34 -24.44
CA ARG A 94 -2.83 13.53 -22.98
C ARG A 94 -3.88 12.63 -22.34
N LEU A 95 -5.07 12.55 -22.93
CA LEU A 95 -6.12 11.65 -22.47
C LEU A 95 -5.69 10.19 -22.58
N TRP A 96 -5.09 9.81 -23.71
CA TRP A 96 -4.57 8.46 -23.94
C TRP A 96 -3.54 8.06 -22.87
N GLN A 97 -2.59 8.96 -22.57
CA GLN A 97 -1.59 8.72 -21.53
C GLN A 97 -2.20 8.62 -20.12
N ALA A 98 -3.29 9.35 -19.85
CA ALA A 98 -4.01 9.24 -18.58
C ALA A 98 -4.75 7.90 -18.44
N MET A 99 -5.29 7.36 -19.54
CA MET A 99 -5.98 6.06 -19.52
C MET A 99 -5.03 4.86 -19.62
N HIS A 100 -3.87 5.03 -20.26
CA HIS A 100 -2.86 4.01 -20.50
C HIS A 100 -1.50 4.46 -19.95
N PRO A 101 -1.32 4.44 -18.62
CA PRO A 101 -0.06 4.83 -18.00
C PRO A 101 1.08 3.90 -18.44
N GLN A 102 2.27 4.48 -18.64
CA GLN A 102 3.46 3.71 -19.00
C GLN A 102 3.88 2.74 -17.87
N PRO A 103 4.57 1.62 -18.19
CA PRO A 103 4.89 0.53 -17.24
C PRO A 103 5.75 0.91 -16.01
N LEU A 104 6.13 2.17 -15.84
CA LEU A 104 6.85 2.71 -14.67
C LEU A 104 6.24 4.02 -14.14
N ALA A 105 4.99 4.33 -14.49
CA ALA A 105 4.32 5.52 -14.00
C ALA A 105 4.10 5.43 -12.49
N VAL A 106 4.45 6.50 -11.76
CA VAL A 106 4.28 6.63 -10.30
C VAL A 106 2.80 6.42 -9.89
N LYS A 107 1.85 6.74 -10.78
CA LYS A 107 0.44 6.41 -10.64
C LYS A 107 0.01 5.53 -11.81
N ASN A 108 -0.16 4.24 -11.56
CA ASN A 108 -0.69 3.27 -12.51
C ASN A 108 -2.15 2.93 -12.15
N ASP A 109 -3.03 3.92 -12.21
CA ASP A 109 -4.47 3.71 -12.04
C ASP A 109 -5.21 4.08 -13.32
N PRO A 110 -5.53 3.09 -14.19
CA PRO A 110 -6.26 3.34 -15.43
C PRO A 110 -7.71 3.80 -15.20
N LYS A 111 -8.21 3.75 -13.95
CA LYS A 111 -9.55 4.25 -13.58
C LYS A 111 -9.52 5.69 -13.07
N HIS A 112 -8.34 6.29 -12.96
CA HIS A 112 -8.18 7.64 -12.42
C HIS A 112 -7.93 8.67 -13.53
N LEU A 113 -8.93 9.50 -13.82
CA LEU A 113 -8.80 10.68 -14.69
C LEU A 113 -8.61 11.95 -13.85
N SER A 114 -7.88 12.94 -14.38
CA SER A 114 -7.70 14.22 -13.68
C SER A 114 -9.01 15.00 -13.60
N ALA A 115 -9.18 15.80 -12.54
CA ALA A 115 -10.39 16.59 -12.33
C ALA A 115 -10.68 17.56 -13.49
N GLU A 116 -9.64 18.09 -14.13
CA GLU A 116 -9.74 18.96 -15.31
C GLU A 116 -10.27 18.23 -16.55
N VAL A 117 -9.95 16.95 -16.73
CA VAL A 117 -10.49 16.15 -17.83
C VAL A 117 -11.94 15.78 -17.54
N VAL A 118 -12.25 15.44 -16.29
CA VAL A 118 -13.61 15.11 -15.86
C VAL A 118 -14.53 16.34 -16.00
N SER A 119 -14.10 17.53 -15.62
CA SER A 119 -14.92 18.75 -15.71
C SER A 119 -15.29 19.13 -17.14
N ASN A 120 -14.48 18.75 -18.13
CA ASN A 120 -14.75 18.96 -19.55
C ASN A 120 -15.72 17.94 -20.15
N CYS A 121 -16.03 16.86 -19.42
CA CYS A 121 -16.96 15.83 -19.87
C CYS A 121 -18.42 16.23 -19.63
N ALA A 122 -19.37 15.59 -20.31
CA ALA A 122 -20.80 15.81 -20.09
C ALA A 122 -21.23 15.53 -18.63
N LEU A 123 -22.24 16.24 -18.13
CA LEU A 123 -22.68 16.14 -16.73
C LEU A 123 -23.04 14.69 -16.32
N TYR A 124 -23.65 13.93 -17.23
CA TYR A 124 -23.96 12.51 -17.01
C TYR A 124 -22.70 11.64 -16.81
N THR A 125 -21.65 11.87 -17.59
CA THR A 125 -20.40 11.11 -17.46
C THR A 125 -19.63 11.51 -16.20
N GLN A 126 -19.67 12.80 -15.81
CA GLN A 126 -19.13 13.27 -14.53
C GLN A 126 -19.76 12.55 -13.34
N GLN A 127 -21.10 12.50 -13.29
CA GLN A 127 -21.84 11.83 -12.20
C GLN A 127 -21.53 10.32 -12.13
N ARG A 128 -21.44 9.64 -13.28
CA ARG A 128 -21.10 8.21 -13.31
C ARG A 128 -19.68 7.93 -12.86
N LEU A 129 -18.71 8.77 -13.24
CA LEU A 129 -17.32 8.62 -12.81
C LEU A 129 -17.19 8.80 -11.30
N GLN A 130 -17.88 9.79 -10.72
CA GLN A 130 -17.90 10.03 -9.27
C GLN A 130 -18.58 8.89 -8.50
N ALA A 131 -19.68 8.33 -9.03
CA ALA A 131 -20.36 7.19 -8.42
C ALA A 131 -19.49 5.91 -8.41
N GLY A 132 -18.64 5.73 -9.42
CA GLY A 132 -17.72 4.59 -9.52
C GLY A 132 -16.41 4.72 -8.75
N THR A 133 -16.00 5.94 -8.39
CA THR A 133 -14.79 6.19 -7.56
C THR A 133 -15.05 6.04 -6.06
N GLY A 134 -16.29 5.79 -5.66
CA GLY A 134 -16.65 5.30 -4.33
C GLY A 134 -16.15 3.88 -4.09
N ARG A 135 -14.83 3.67 -4.17
CA ARG A 135 -14.19 2.58 -3.43
C ARG A 135 -14.48 2.93 -1.99
N GLN A 136 -15.53 2.29 -1.44
CA GLN A 136 -15.81 2.36 -0.01
C GLN A 136 -14.48 2.11 0.66
N ALA A 137 -13.95 3.13 1.37
CA ALA A 137 -12.84 2.90 2.27
C ALA A 137 -13.30 1.73 3.13
N VAL A 138 -12.70 0.56 2.92
CA VAL A 138 -13.03 -0.61 3.70
C VAL A 138 -12.66 -0.18 5.10
N HIS A 139 -13.68 0.09 5.90
CA HIS A 139 -13.49 0.42 7.31
C HIS A 139 -13.13 -0.91 7.97
N GLU A 140 -11.85 -1.24 7.90
CA GLU A 140 -11.28 -2.42 8.54
C GLU A 140 -11.46 -2.24 10.04
N ASP A 141 -12.38 -3.02 10.62
CA ASP A 141 -12.59 -3.05 12.05
C ASP A 141 -11.60 -4.07 12.65
N PRO A 142 -10.56 -3.62 13.40
CA PRO A 142 -9.48 -4.49 13.86
C PRO A 142 -9.96 -5.60 14.81
N ARG A 143 -11.21 -5.51 15.30
CA ARG A 143 -11.82 -6.49 16.19
C ARG A 143 -12.35 -7.74 15.47
N GLN A 144 -12.46 -7.72 14.14
CA GLN A 144 -12.95 -8.89 13.39
C GLN A 144 -12.06 -10.13 13.54
N LEU A 145 -10.77 -9.92 13.87
CA LEU A 145 -9.80 -11.00 14.09
C LEU A 145 -10.06 -11.76 15.40
N LEU A 146 -10.61 -11.11 16.44
CA LEU A 146 -11.00 -11.76 17.70
C LEU A 146 -12.08 -12.82 17.47
N ASN A 147 -13.08 -12.51 16.64
CA ASN A 147 -14.17 -13.44 16.33
C ASN A 147 -13.67 -14.72 15.64
N VAL A 148 -12.63 -14.61 14.82
CA VAL A 148 -12.00 -15.75 14.12
C VAL A 148 -11.22 -16.62 15.10
N LEU A 149 -10.49 -16.00 16.04
CA LEU A 149 -9.74 -16.71 17.08
C LEU A 149 -10.67 -17.45 18.05
N ASP A 150 -11.76 -16.82 18.46
CA ASP A 150 -12.77 -17.46 19.33
C ASP A 150 -13.44 -18.65 18.64
N ALA A 151 -13.74 -18.54 17.33
CA ALA A 151 -14.29 -19.65 16.56
C ALA A 151 -13.30 -20.82 16.42
N LEU A 152 -12.01 -20.54 16.24
CA LEU A 152 -10.97 -21.57 16.20
C LEU A 152 -10.76 -22.24 17.56
N HIS A 153 -10.86 -21.48 18.65
CA HIS A 153 -10.75 -22.04 19.99
C HIS A 153 -11.93 -22.93 20.37
N GLN A 154 -13.13 -22.63 19.86
CA GLN A 154 -14.32 -23.45 20.08
C GLN A 154 -14.38 -24.71 19.21
N ALA A 155 -13.60 -24.76 18.12
CA ALA A 155 -13.53 -25.89 17.21
C ALA A 155 -12.43 -26.92 17.57
N ALA A 156 -11.60 -26.63 18.57
CA ALA A 156 -10.57 -27.49 19.13
C ALA A 156 -11.03 -28.13 20.45
#